data_AF-A0A9Q0HTL5-F1
#
_entry.id   AF-A0A9Q0HTL5-F1
#
_cell.length_a   1.000
_cell.length_b   1.000
_cell.length_c   1.000
_cell.angle_alpha   90.00
_cell.angle_beta   90.00
_cell.angle_gamma   90.00
#
_symmetry.space_group_name_H-M   'P 1'
#
loop_
_entity.id
_entity.type
_entity.pdbx_description
1 polymer ?
#
loop_
_entity_poly.entity_id
_entity_poly.type
_entity_poly.pdbx_seq_one_letter_code
_entity_poly.pdbx_strand_id
1 'polypeptide(L)'
;MLRLFRRDMLGCTVSRRLSTACSPLPPTPLPHHREVHLWYIKPEEINDSSSQLKHYMDLLSPSEKRDVSSLSGQRLQKNAILARALTRTTLSRYCDGRVDPGSIRFRKGLYGKPEIMWQDGDNIIKPPLQFNLSHTSSLIACAVALETSIGIDVEENKRQTVKSVLAVARRYFTVSEVEYLAAIPYPDIQQKEFIQLWTLKEAYVKAIGRGFSGAPFKNFTIEMGSDKRAPKMHIEADSDCEGLADNCQFALLELNSSHVVAVCMERDQEISGDENNLLRLKVWRTIPLIEDELVSGTETVNYICGLC
;
A
#
# COMPACT_ATOMS: atom_id res chain seq x y z
N MET A 1 22.54 14.34 -74.25
CA MET A 1 23.28 15.38 -73.50
C MET A 1 22.27 16.45 -73.09
N LEU A 2 21.99 16.53 -71.77
CA LEU A 2 21.42 17.66 -70.98
C LEU A 2 20.08 18.31 -71.45
N ARG A 3 18.93 18.06 -70.81
CA ARG A 3 18.37 18.68 -69.58
C ARG A 3 18.35 20.21 -69.58
N LEU A 4 17.14 20.78 -69.53
CA LEU A 4 16.74 21.92 -68.68
C LEU A 4 15.21 22.10 -68.77
N PHE A 5 14.49 21.93 -67.65
CA PHE A 5 13.66 22.97 -67.02
C PHE A 5 12.94 22.40 -65.78
N ARG A 6 12.96 23.20 -64.71
CA ARG A 6 12.45 22.94 -63.37
C ARG A 6 10.93 22.72 -63.34
N ARG A 7 10.48 21.88 -62.41
CA ARG A 7 9.13 21.95 -61.83
C ARG A 7 9.25 21.74 -60.32
N ASP A 8 8.93 22.79 -59.57
CA ASP A 8 8.57 22.70 -58.16
C ASP A 8 7.26 21.93 -58.02
N MET A 9 7.19 20.97 -57.10
CA MET A 9 6.08 20.87 -56.14
C MET A 9 6.23 19.68 -55.18
N LEU A 10 5.93 19.99 -53.91
CA LEU A 10 5.40 19.10 -52.86
C LEU A 10 6.39 18.12 -52.21
N GLY A 11 7.21 18.66 -51.31
CA GLY A 11 7.71 17.90 -50.18
C GLY A 11 6.56 17.57 -49.23
N CYS A 12 6.06 16.33 -49.30
CA CYS A 12 5.18 15.77 -48.29
C CYS A 12 6.05 15.40 -47.07
N THR A 13 6.10 16.29 -46.09
CA THR A 13 6.70 16.02 -44.78
C THR A 13 5.86 14.96 -44.07
N VAL A 14 6.35 13.73 -44.09
CA VAL A 14 5.87 12.67 -43.18
C VAL A 14 6.23 13.13 -41.77
N SER A 15 5.28 13.78 -41.11
CA SER A 15 5.35 14.09 -39.69
C SER A 15 5.37 12.77 -38.93
N ARG A 16 6.57 12.34 -38.54
CA ARG A 16 6.76 11.28 -37.54
C ARG A 16 6.09 11.76 -36.26
N ARG A 17 4.85 11.31 -36.04
CA ARG A 17 4.25 11.32 -34.70
C ARG A 17 5.21 10.54 -33.81
N LEU A 18 5.87 11.24 -32.90
CA LEU A 18 6.55 10.63 -31.76
C LEU A 18 5.47 9.99 -30.90
N SER A 19 5.14 8.74 -31.21
CA SER A 19 4.44 7.83 -30.33
C SER A 19 5.42 7.46 -29.21
N THR A 20 5.45 8.24 -28.14
CA THR A 20 6.06 7.83 -26.88
C THR A 20 5.11 6.85 -26.19
N ALA A 21 4.90 5.69 -26.81
CA ALA A 21 4.34 4.55 -26.12
C ALA A 21 5.49 3.99 -25.28
N CYS A 22 5.51 4.33 -23.99
CA CYS A 22 6.30 3.57 -23.02
C CYS A 22 5.83 2.11 -23.19
N SER A 23 6.75 1.19 -23.51
CA SER A 23 6.40 -0.23 -23.53
C SER A 23 5.77 -0.57 -22.17
N PRO A 24 4.60 -1.23 -22.13
CA PRO A 24 3.98 -1.57 -20.87
C PRO A 24 4.96 -2.40 -20.04
N LEU A 25 5.11 -2.05 -18.76
CA LEU A 25 5.89 -2.84 -17.80
C LEU A 25 5.41 -4.30 -17.85
N PRO A 26 6.30 -5.28 -17.66
CA PRO A 26 5.94 -6.68 -17.78
C PRO A 26 4.82 -7.03 -16.77
N PRO A 27 3.94 -7.99 -17.13
CA PRO A 27 2.99 -8.55 -16.20
C PRO A 27 3.64 -9.01 -14.90
N THR A 28 2.91 -8.87 -13.80
CA THR A 28 3.36 -9.32 -12.48
C THR A 28 2.69 -10.66 -12.18
N PRO A 29 3.44 -11.71 -11.80
CA PRO A 29 2.84 -12.96 -11.36
C PRO A 29 1.93 -12.72 -10.14
N LEU A 30 0.86 -13.49 -10.03
CA LEU A 30 -0.02 -13.42 -8.87
C LEU A 30 0.75 -13.74 -7.58
N PRO A 31 0.44 -13.07 -6.46
CA PRO A 31 0.97 -13.49 -5.17
C PRO A 31 0.51 -14.92 -4.89
N HIS A 32 1.40 -15.75 -4.34
CA HIS A 32 1.00 -17.05 -3.80
C HIS A 32 0.09 -16.88 -2.57
N HIS A 33 -0.61 -17.95 -2.17
CA HIS A 33 -1.25 -18.00 -0.86
C HIS A 33 -0.22 -17.66 0.22
N ARG A 34 -0.55 -16.72 1.13
CA ARG A 34 0.33 -16.17 2.18
C ARG A 34 1.53 -15.33 1.71
N GLU A 35 1.51 -14.88 0.46
CA GLU A 35 2.43 -13.88 -0.06
C GLU A 35 1.70 -12.55 -0.28
N VAL A 36 2.34 -11.45 0.16
CA VAL A 36 1.87 -10.09 -0.14
C VAL A 36 2.88 -9.43 -1.04
N HIS A 37 2.35 -8.80 -2.09
CA HIS A 37 3.12 -7.87 -2.88
C HIS A 37 2.89 -6.45 -2.37
N LEU A 38 3.94 -5.80 -1.87
CA LEU A 38 3.93 -4.43 -1.40
C LEU A 38 4.62 -3.55 -2.42
N TRP A 39 3.88 -2.60 -2.97
CA TRP A 39 4.38 -1.61 -3.93
C TRP A 39 4.41 -0.25 -3.26
N TYR A 40 5.51 0.48 -3.39
CA TYR A 40 5.58 1.84 -2.89
C TYR A 40 6.21 2.82 -3.87
N ILE A 41 5.84 4.08 -3.69
CA ILE A 41 6.43 5.23 -4.37
C ILE A 41 6.88 6.25 -3.33
N LYS A 42 7.97 6.95 -3.62
CA LYS A 42 8.33 8.19 -2.91
C LYS A 42 7.89 9.38 -3.77
N PRO A 43 6.94 10.23 -3.32
CA PRO A 43 6.46 11.35 -4.13
C PRO A 43 7.54 12.32 -4.60
N GLU A 44 8.65 12.43 -3.87
CA GLU A 44 9.80 13.29 -4.21
C GLU A 44 10.59 12.79 -5.42
N GLU A 45 10.59 11.49 -5.69
CA GLU A 45 11.29 10.88 -6.83
C GLU A 45 10.49 11.03 -8.13
N ILE A 46 9.23 11.43 -8.04
CA ILE A 46 8.36 11.64 -9.20
C ILE A 46 8.47 13.10 -9.65
N ASN A 47 9.03 13.28 -10.84
CA ASN A 47 9.19 14.59 -11.47
C ASN A 47 7.84 15.31 -11.59
N ASP A 48 7.80 16.56 -11.13
CA ASP A 48 6.64 17.46 -11.26
C ASP A 48 6.43 17.97 -12.70
N SER A 49 7.09 17.35 -13.68
CA SER A 49 6.87 17.67 -15.08
C SER A 49 5.38 17.54 -15.41
N SER A 50 4.82 18.58 -16.03
CA SER A 50 3.40 18.63 -16.35
C SER A 50 2.93 17.47 -17.23
N SER A 51 3.83 16.77 -17.94
CA SER A 51 3.49 15.61 -18.75
C SER A 51 3.21 14.35 -17.93
N GLN A 52 4.06 14.02 -16.95
CA GLN A 52 3.92 12.78 -16.16
C GLN A 52 2.71 12.83 -15.23
N LEU A 53 2.56 13.92 -14.47
CA LEU A 53 1.39 14.10 -13.60
C LEU A 53 0.08 14.21 -14.39
N LYS A 54 0.11 14.82 -15.58
CA LYS A 54 -1.07 14.84 -16.47
C LYS A 54 -1.43 13.44 -16.95
N HIS A 55 -0.43 12.64 -17.34
CA HIS A 55 -0.69 11.26 -17.74
C HIS A 55 -1.33 10.44 -16.60
N TYR A 56 -0.83 10.58 -15.38
CA TYR A 56 -1.45 9.96 -14.22
C TYR A 56 -2.86 10.49 -13.93
N MET A 57 -3.07 11.81 -14.04
CA MET A 57 -4.40 12.42 -13.92
C MET A 57 -5.37 11.84 -14.95
N ASP A 58 -4.91 11.54 -16.17
CA ASP A 58 -5.75 10.95 -17.22
C ASP A 58 -6.25 9.55 -16.89
N LEU A 59 -5.54 8.79 -16.02
CA LEU A 59 -5.98 7.49 -15.52
C LEU A 59 -7.15 7.56 -14.52
N LEU A 60 -7.38 8.72 -13.88
CA LEU A 60 -8.42 8.86 -12.86
C LEU A 60 -9.81 8.94 -13.49
N SER A 61 -10.79 8.35 -12.80
CA SER A 61 -12.21 8.53 -13.13
C SER A 61 -12.64 9.99 -12.91
N PRO A 62 -13.76 10.43 -13.52
CA PRO A 62 -14.27 11.79 -13.33
C PRO A 62 -14.56 12.15 -11.86
N SER A 63 -14.99 11.19 -11.03
CA SER A 63 -15.19 11.42 -9.60
C SER A 63 -13.88 11.62 -8.86
N GLU A 64 -12.87 10.78 -9.12
CA GLU A 64 -11.56 10.93 -8.50
C GLU A 64 -10.87 12.24 -8.91
N LYS A 65 -11.03 12.68 -10.17
CA LYS A 65 -10.54 13.99 -10.62
C LYS A 65 -11.14 15.13 -9.80
N ARG A 66 -12.45 15.08 -9.52
CA ARG A 66 -13.12 16.08 -8.65
C ARG A 66 -12.63 16.01 -7.21
N ASP A 67 -12.49 14.80 -6.66
CA ASP A 67 -11.97 14.60 -5.30
C ASP A 67 -10.56 15.20 -5.16
N VAL A 68 -9.66 14.94 -6.12
CA VAL A 68 -8.32 15.54 -6.17
C VAL A 68 -8.42 17.06 -6.23
N SER A 69 -9.23 17.63 -7.12
CA SER A 69 -9.38 19.08 -7.25
C SER A 69 -9.94 19.75 -5.99
N SER A 70 -10.69 19.02 -5.14
CA SER A 70 -11.23 19.54 -3.88
C SER A 70 -10.18 19.68 -2.77
N LEU A 71 -9.01 19.02 -2.90
CA LEU A 71 -7.97 19.06 -1.89
C LEU A 71 -7.23 20.41 -1.90
N SER A 72 -7.06 20.99 -0.72
CA SER A 72 -6.34 22.25 -0.53
C SER A 72 -4.82 22.04 -0.53
N GLY A 73 -4.19 22.22 -1.70
CA GLY A 73 -2.74 22.34 -1.83
C GLY A 73 -2.10 21.35 -2.79
N GLN A 74 -1.10 21.82 -3.53
CA GLN A 74 -0.46 21.06 -4.62
C GLN A 74 0.14 19.74 -4.15
N ARG A 75 0.72 19.69 -2.95
CA ARG A 75 1.29 18.45 -2.38
C ARG A 75 0.22 17.38 -2.12
N LEU A 76 -0.93 17.77 -1.55
CA LEU A 76 -2.03 16.83 -1.30
C LEU A 76 -2.63 16.34 -2.62
N GLN A 77 -2.80 17.24 -3.59
CA GLN A 77 -3.27 16.89 -4.93
C GLN A 77 -2.31 15.92 -5.63
N LYS A 78 -1.01 16.20 -5.61
CA LYS A 78 0.04 15.31 -6.14
C LYS A 78 -0.05 13.93 -5.50
N ASN A 79 -0.04 13.85 -4.17
CA ASN A 79 -0.09 12.57 -3.46
C ASN A 79 -1.37 11.78 -3.78
N ALA A 80 -2.52 12.46 -3.92
CA ALA A 80 -3.77 11.80 -4.29
C ALA A 80 -3.75 11.25 -5.73
N ILE A 81 -3.18 12.00 -6.69
CA ILE A 81 -2.97 11.52 -8.07
C ILE A 81 -2.05 10.31 -8.07
N LEU A 82 -0.93 10.40 -7.36
CA LEU A 82 0.07 9.35 -7.27
C LEU A 82 -0.46 8.07 -6.63
N ALA A 83 -1.27 8.17 -5.57
CA ALA A 83 -1.92 7.03 -4.96
C ALA A 83 -2.85 6.29 -5.94
N ARG A 84 -3.61 7.04 -6.75
CA ARG A 84 -4.48 6.45 -7.79
C ARG A 84 -3.67 5.83 -8.92
N ALA A 85 -2.61 6.50 -9.37
CA ALA A 85 -1.70 5.96 -10.37
C ALA A 85 -1.05 4.65 -9.91
N LEU A 86 -0.47 4.63 -8.70
CA LEU A 86 0.11 3.43 -8.09
C LEU A 86 -0.91 2.29 -8.08
N THR A 87 -2.10 2.53 -7.55
CA THR A 87 -3.14 1.50 -7.41
C THR A 87 -3.55 0.92 -8.76
N ARG A 88 -3.94 1.78 -9.71
CA ARG A 88 -4.47 1.36 -11.01
C ARG A 88 -3.43 0.62 -11.86
N THR A 89 -2.23 1.17 -11.91
CA THR A 89 -1.15 0.59 -12.72
C THR A 89 -0.66 -0.73 -12.12
N THR A 90 -0.58 -0.83 -10.79
CA THR A 90 -0.23 -2.07 -10.10
C THR A 90 -1.27 -3.17 -10.34
N LEU A 91 -2.55 -2.88 -10.12
CA LEU A 91 -3.61 -3.89 -10.25
C LEU A 91 -3.80 -4.39 -11.69
N SER A 92 -3.65 -3.51 -12.67
CA SER A 92 -3.68 -3.86 -14.11
C SER A 92 -2.64 -4.93 -14.46
N ARG A 93 -1.47 -4.92 -13.83
CA ARG A 93 -0.37 -5.84 -14.15
C ARG A 93 -0.60 -7.28 -13.75
N TYR A 94 -1.50 -7.52 -12.79
CA TYR A 94 -1.92 -8.87 -12.40
C TYR A 94 -2.97 -9.47 -13.35
N CYS A 95 -3.41 -8.70 -14.36
CA CYS A 95 -4.34 -9.15 -15.39
C CYS A 95 -3.63 -9.38 -16.73
N ASP A 96 -2.40 -9.89 -16.70
CA ASP A 96 -1.52 -10.09 -17.86
C ASP A 96 -1.30 -8.83 -18.73
N GLY A 97 -1.44 -7.64 -18.13
CA GLY A 97 -1.37 -6.36 -18.85
C GLY A 97 -2.52 -6.13 -19.85
N ARG A 98 -3.60 -6.93 -19.79
CA ARG A 98 -4.73 -6.87 -20.72
C ARG A 98 -5.81 -5.88 -20.29
N VAL A 99 -5.77 -5.42 -19.05
CA VAL A 99 -6.73 -4.44 -18.50
C VAL A 99 -6.07 -3.07 -18.48
N ASP A 100 -6.66 -2.10 -19.16
CA ASP A 100 -6.24 -0.69 -19.08
C ASP A 100 -6.34 -0.18 -17.62
N PRO A 101 -5.27 0.39 -17.02
CA PRO A 101 -5.34 0.99 -15.69
C PRO A 101 -6.48 2.03 -15.54
N GLY A 102 -6.78 2.79 -16.59
CA GLY A 102 -7.86 3.79 -16.58
C GLY A 102 -9.26 3.19 -16.42
N SER A 103 -9.48 1.98 -16.95
CA SER A 103 -10.79 1.32 -16.96
C SER A 103 -11.16 0.63 -15.65
N ILE A 104 -10.18 0.38 -14.76
CA ILE A 104 -10.42 -0.25 -13.46
C ILE A 104 -11.39 0.60 -12.64
N ARG A 105 -12.47 -0.03 -12.17
CA ARG A 105 -13.47 0.64 -11.32
C ARG A 105 -13.27 0.21 -9.87
N PHE A 106 -13.54 1.16 -8.97
CA PHE A 106 -13.52 0.92 -7.53
C PHE A 106 -14.88 1.24 -6.95
N ARG A 107 -15.32 0.42 -5.98
CA ARG A 107 -16.40 0.78 -5.06
C ARG A 107 -15.83 1.01 -3.67
N LYS A 108 -16.58 1.73 -2.84
CA LYS A 108 -16.34 1.78 -1.40
C LYS A 108 -17.15 0.68 -0.76
N GLY A 109 -16.51 -0.19 0.01
CA GLY A 109 -17.18 -1.14 0.90
C GLY A 109 -17.92 -0.40 2.02
N LEU A 110 -18.58 -1.15 2.91
CA LEU A 110 -19.49 -0.61 3.93
C LEU A 110 -18.89 0.51 4.79
N TYR A 111 -17.59 0.44 5.08
CA TYR A 111 -16.88 1.42 5.91
C TYR A 111 -15.83 2.22 5.13
N GLY A 112 -15.94 2.27 3.80
CA GLY A 112 -15.11 3.13 2.96
C GLY A 112 -13.83 2.48 2.40
N LYS A 113 -13.49 1.25 2.78
CA LYS A 113 -12.38 0.49 2.17
C LYS A 113 -12.63 0.32 0.66
N PRO A 114 -11.70 0.72 -0.22
CA PRO A 114 -11.88 0.57 -1.66
C PRO A 114 -11.76 -0.90 -2.06
N GLU A 115 -12.66 -1.35 -2.94
CA GLU A 115 -12.69 -2.71 -3.51
C GLU A 115 -12.68 -2.62 -5.04
N ILE A 116 -12.02 -3.58 -5.69
CA ILE A 116 -12.00 -3.67 -7.16
C ILE A 116 -13.37 -4.13 -7.64
N MET A 117 -13.93 -3.40 -8.61
CA MET A 117 -15.08 -3.85 -9.38
C MET A 117 -14.62 -4.23 -10.77
N TRP A 118 -14.37 -5.52 -10.94
CA TRP A 118 -14.13 -6.10 -12.25
C TRP A 118 -15.36 -5.95 -13.13
N GLN A 119 -15.17 -5.49 -14.37
CA GLN A 119 -16.25 -5.43 -15.34
C GLN A 119 -16.39 -6.79 -16.04
N ASP A 120 -17.63 -7.24 -16.18
CA ASP A 120 -17.99 -8.35 -17.05
C ASP A 120 -17.97 -7.84 -18.50
N GLY A 121 -17.24 -8.52 -19.38
CA GLY A 121 -17.19 -8.11 -20.79
C GLY A 121 -15.89 -8.46 -21.51
N ASP A 122 -14.80 -8.62 -20.78
CA ASP A 122 -13.54 -9.09 -21.34
C ASP A 122 -13.38 -10.57 -21.05
N ASN A 123 -13.08 -11.40 -22.05
CA ASN A 123 -12.71 -12.83 -21.95
C ASN A 123 -11.37 -13.03 -21.21
N ILE A 124 -11.20 -12.34 -20.09
CA ILE A 124 -10.02 -12.33 -19.23
C ILE A 124 -10.46 -12.87 -17.88
N ILE A 125 -9.78 -13.90 -17.41
CA ILE A 125 -9.91 -14.39 -16.05
C ILE A 125 -9.31 -13.32 -15.14
N LYS A 126 -10.14 -12.69 -14.32
CA LYS A 126 -9.71 -11.63 -13.42
C LYS A 126 -9.44 -12.24 -12.05
N PRO A 127 -8.22 -12.11 -11.52
CA PRO A 127 -7.88 -12.71 -10.23
C PRO A 127 -8.68 -12.07 -9.09
N PRO A 128 -9.08 -12.85 -8.08
CA PRO A 128 -9.75 -12.37 -6.86
C PRO A 128 -8.75 -11.64 -5.94
N LEU A 129 -8.22 -10.51 -6.42
CA LEU A 129 -7.26 -9.70 -5.69
C LEU A 129 -7.94 -8.88 -4.59
N GLN A 130 -7.29 -8.85 -3.44
CA GLN A 130 -7.57 -7.91 -2.36
C GLN A 130 -6.41 -6.92 -2.28
N PHE A 131 -6.71 -5.65 -1.98
CA PHE A 131 -5.68 -4.64 -1.84
C PHE A 131 -5.99 -3.65 -0.72
N ASN A 132 -4.95 -2.97 -0.24
CA ASN A 132 -5.09 -1.88 0.71
C ASN A 132 -4.00 -0.83 0.51
N LEU A 133 -4.29 0.42 0.86
CA LEU A 133 -3.39 1.55 0.67
C LEU A 133 -3.08 2.21 2.02
N SER A 134 -1.84 2.64 2.18
CA SER A 134 -1.47 3.60 3.22
C SER A 134 -0.46 4.60 2.69
N HIS A 135 -0.40 5.77 3.30
CA HIS A 135 0.54 6.80 2.89
C HIS A 135 0.89 7.73 4.04
N THR A 136 2.11 8.22 4.00
CA THR A 136 2.58 9.37 4.77
C THR A 136 2.80 10.56 3.84
N SER A 137 3.46 11.61 4.32
CA SER A 137 3.82 12.75 3.48
C SER A 137 4.85 12.38 2.40
N SER A 138 5.68 11.38 2.70
CA SER A 138 6.91 11.02 1.97
C SER A 138 6.86 9.63 1.32
N LEU A 139 5.84 8.82 1.60
CA LEU A 139 5.70 7.48 1.04
C LEU A 139 4.24 7.13 0.79
N ILE A 140 3.94 6.48 -0.33
CA ILE A 140 2.61 5.92 -0.62
C ILE A 140 2.81 4.44 -0.94
N ALA A 141 2.10 3.56 -0.24
CA ALA A 141 2.19 2.12 -0.37
C ALA A 141 0.85 1.48 -0.74
N CYS A 142 0.91 0.41 -1.54
CA CYS A 142 -0.19 -0.45 -1.93
C CYS A 142 0.20 -1.91 -1.66
N ALA A 143 -0.55 -2.58 -0.79
CA ALA A 143 -0.40 -4.01 -0.56
C ALA A 143 -1.44 -4.78 -1.38
N VAL A 144 -1.04 -5.88 -2.01
CA VAL A 144 -1.88 -6.75 -2.83
C VAL A 144 -1.73 -8.20 -2.38
N ALA A 145 -2.86 -8.88 -2.22
CA ALA A 145 -2.97 -10.29 -1.85
C ALA A 145 -3.99 -11.02 -2.73
N LEU A 146 -3.90 -12.35 -2.76
CA LEU A 146 -4.84 -13.22 -3.46
C LEU A 146 -5.87 -13.80 -2.47
N GLU A 147 -7.15 -13.66 -2.78
CA GLU A 147 -8.31 -14.27 -2.07
C GLU A 147 -8.50 -13.91 -0.60
N THR A 148 -7.60 -13.13 0.00
CA THR A 148 -7.52 -12.96 1.45
C THR A 148 -7.60 -11.49 1.86
N SER A 149 -8.36 -11.20 2.91
CA SER A 149 -8.45 -9.84 3.47
C SER A 149 -7.08 -9.33 3.90
N ILE A 150 -6.71 -8.13 3.43
CA ILE A 150 -5.43 -7.49 3.72
C ILE A 150 -5.60 -6.05 4.19
N GLY A 151 -4.73 -5.62 5.10
CA GLY A 151 -4.55 -4.24 5.54
C GLY A 151 -3.08 -3.87 5.60
N ILE A 152 -2.76 -2.63 5.26
CA ILE A 152 -1.41 -2.07 5.38
C ILE A 152 -1.49 -0.73 6.10
N ASP A 153 -0.53 -0.49 6.95
CA ASP A 153 -0.26 0.85 7.47
C ASP A 153 1.22 1.22 7.37
N VAL A 154 1.49 2.51 7.23
CA VAL A 154 2.82 3.09 7.07
C VAL A 154 2.89 4.35 7.91
N GLU A 155 3.91 4.43 8.77
CA GLU A 155 4.17 5.60 9.62
C GLU A 155 5.64 6.03 9.53
N GLU A 156 5.91 7.32 9.70
CA GLU A 156 7.28 7.85 9.73
C GLU A 156 7.92 7.62 11.11
N ASN A 157 9.13 7.04 11.15
CA ASN A 157 9.88 6.76 12.39
C ASN A 157 10.05 7.99 13.29
N LYS A 158 10.27 9.16 12.68
CA LYS A 158 10.58 10.41 13.37
C LYS A 158 9.36 11.31 13.54
N ARG A 159 8.14 10.75 13.53
CA ARG A 159 6.92 11.54 13.67
C ARG A 159 6.84 12.19 15.07
N GLN A 160 7.23 13.47 15.18
CA GLN A 160 7.32 14.24 16.43
C GLN A 160 5.96 14.74 16.97
N THR A 161 4.83 14.18 16.55
CA THR A 161 3.54 14.88 16.66
C THR A 161 2.90 14.87 18.06
N VAL A 162 3.48 14.18 19.05
CA VAL A 162 2.83 14.03 20.36
C VAL A 162 3.80 14.34 21.50
N LYS A 163 3.42 15.30 22.37
CA LYS A 163 4.17 15.63 23.59
C LYS A 163 4.31 14.43 24.56
N SER A 164 3.41 13.47 24.49
CA SER A 164 3.43 12.23 25.27
C SER A 164 2.72 11.10 24.53
N VAL A 165 3.49 10.12 24.03
CA VAL A 165 2.93 8.91 23.38
C VAL A 165 2.05 8.10 24.35
N LEU A 166 2.40 8.06 25.64
CA LEU A 166 1.60 7.40 26.67
C LEU A 166 0.21 8.03 26.85
N ALA A 167 0.06 9.35 26.68
CA ALA A 167 -1.24 9.99 26.77
C ALA A 167 -2.17 9.53 25.64
N VAL A 168 -1.63 9.32 24.43
CA VAL A 168 -2.38 8.78 23.29
C VAL A 168 -2.67 7.30 23.50
N ALA A 169 -1.68 6.51 23.93
CA ALA A 169 -1.87 5.10 24.23
C ALA A 169 -2.99 4.88 25.25
N ARG A 170 -3.04 5.61 26.36
CA ARG A 170 -4.14 5.50 27.36
C ARG A 170 -5.55 5.74 26.77
N ARG A 171 -5.64 6.56 25.72
CA ARG A 171 -6.92 6.87 25.07
C ARG A 171 -7.37 5.75 24.13
N TYR A 172 -6.45 5.10 23.44
CA TYR A 172 -6.78 4.19 22.34
C TYR A 172 -6.38 2.73 22.56
N PHE A 173 -5.29 2.45 23.27
CA PHE A 173 -4.74 1.10 23.46
C PHE A 173 -5.36 0.40 24.67
N THR A 174 -5.14 -0.91 24.75
CA THR A 174 -5.55 -1.73 25.90
C THR A 174 -4.66 -1.46 27.12
N VAL A 175 -5.10 -1.92 28.29
CA VAL A 175 -4.34 -1.71 29.54
C VAL A 175 -2.96 -2.36 29.46
N SER A 176 -2.90 -3.60 28.96
CA SER A 176 -1.65 -4.36 28.78
C SER A 176 -0.66 -3.66 27.84
N GLU A 177 -1.12 -3.13 26.70
CA GLU A 177 -0.29 -2.36 25.76
C GLU A 177 0.23 -1.05 26.38
N VAL A 178 -0.59 -0.38 27.18
CA VAL A 178 -0.20 0.84 27.90
C VAL A 178 0.86 0.53 28.96
N GLU A 179 0.69 -0.55 29.72
CA GLU A 179 1.65 -1.02 30.72
C GLU A 179 2.98 -1.40 30.06
N TYR A 180 2.93 -2.12 28.93
CA TYR A 180 4.10 -2.45 28.12
C TYR A 180 4.88 -1.19 27.71
N LEU A 181 4.20 -0.18 27.15
CA LEU A 181 4.85 1.08 26.76
C LEU A 181 5.38 1.86 27.97
N ALA A 182 4.66 1.86 29.09
CA ALA A 182 5.06 2.57 30.30
C ALA A 182 6.30 1.96 30.98
N ALA A 183 6.54 0.66 30.77
CA ALA A 183 7.72 -0.03 31.29
C ALA A 183 9.03 0.35 30.58
N ILE A 184 8.97 1.02 29.42
CA ILE A 184 10.15 1.43 28.64
C ILE A 184 10.73 2.72 29.21
N PRO A 185 11.98 2.72 29.74
CA PRO A 185 12.54 3.88 30.43
C PRO A 185 13.07 4.96 29.48
N TYR A 186 13.39 4.60 28.23
CA TYR A 186 14.00 5.51 27.25
C TYR A 186 12.92 6.11 26.34
N PRO A 187 12.71 7.44 26.32
CA PRO A 187 11.63 8.08 25.55
C PRO A 187 11.66 7.79 24.05
N ASP A 188 12.85 7.76 23.43
CA ASP A 188 13.00 7.50 21.99
C ASP A 188 12.60 6.05 21.64
N ILE A 189 12.96 5.09 22.51
CA ILE A 189 12.57 3.69 22.35
C ILE A 189 11.06 3.55 22.58
N GLN A 190 10.51 4.20 23.61
CA GLN A 190 9.07 4.20 23.90
C GLN A 190 8.26 4.77 22.71
N GLN A 191 8.75 5.84 22.09
CA GLN A 191 8.13 6.42 20.90
C GLN A 191 8.19 5.45 19.71
N LYS A 192 9.33 4.78 19.51
CA LYS A 192 9.47 3.76 18.45
C LYS A 192 8.49 2.60 18.65
N GLU A 193 8.39 2.05 19.85
CA GLU A 193 7.43 0.98 20.16
C GLU A 193 5.98 1.43 19.99
N PHE A 194 5.66 2.65 20.42
CA PHE A 194 4.33 3.22 20.22
C PHE A 194 3.96 3.31 18.73
N ILE A 195 4.88 3.78 17.89
CA ILE A 195 4.65 3.85 16.43
C ILE A 195 4.45 2.44 15.87
N GLN A 196 5.27 1.45 16.26
CA GLN A 196 5.11 0.06 15.82
C GLN A 196 3.74 -0.51 16.18
N LEU A 197 3.32 -0.36 17.44
CA LEU A 197 1.99 -0.80 17.90
C LEU A 197 0.87 -0.07 17.15
N TRP A 198 0.98 1.26 17.00
CA TRP A 198 0.01 2.04 16.25
C TRP A 198 -0.15 1.52 14.82
N THR A 199 0.95 1.36 14.09
CA THR A 199 0.94 0.88 12.70
C THR A 199 0.36 -0.54 12.60
N LEU A 200 0.65 -1.44 13.55
CA LEU A 200 0.06 -2.78 13.59
C LEU A 200 -1.47 -2.73 13.81
N LYS A 201 -1.94 -1.92 14.76
CA LYS A 201 -3.38 -1.78 15.06
C LYS A 201 -4.13 -1.16 13.87
N GLU A 202 -3.57 -0.16 13.20
CA GLU A 202 -4.11 0.40 11.96
C GLU A 202 -4.20 -0.63 10.83
N ALA A 203 -3.12 -1.40 10.61
CA ALA A 203 -3.09 -2.43 9.59
C ALA A 203 -4.18 -3.49 9.83
N TYR A 204 -4.40 -3.89 11.09
CA TYR A 204 -5.50 -4.79 11.45
C TYR A 204 -6.89 -4.20 11.15
N VAL A 205 -7.15 -2.96 11.60
CA VAL A 205 -8.45 -2.28 11.35
C VAL A 205 -8.72 -2.11 9.86
N LYS A 206 -7.68 -1.87 9.06
CA LYS A 206 -7.76 -1.82 7.60
C LYS A 206 -7.98 -3.20 6.97
N ALA A 207 -7.45 -4.27 7.55
CA ALA A 207 -7.65 -5.64 7.07
C ALA A 207 -9.12 -6.05 7.18
N ILE A 208 -9.73 -5.90 8.36
CA ILE A 208 -11.15 -6.18 8.60
C ILE A 208 -12.09 -5.22 7.85
N GLY A 209 -11.57 -4.07 7.39
CA GLY A 209 -12.31 -3.12 6.57
C GLY A 209 -13.45 -2.40 7.28
N ARG A 210 -13.46 -2.36 8.63
CA ARG A 210 -14.51 -1.75 9.46
C ARG A 210 -14.27 -0.27 9.83
N GLY A 211 -13.07 0.24 9.52
CA GLY A 211 -12.64 1.58 9.92
C GLY A 211 -12.53 1.76 11.44
N PHE A 212 -12.04 2.91 11.90
CA PHE A 212 -11.85 3.19 13.33
C PHE A 212 -13.09 2.99 14.20
N SER A 213 -14.28 3.30 13.66
CA SER A 213 -15.53 3.17 14.40
C SER A 213 -15.97 1.72 14.60
N GLY A 214 -15.57 0.81 13.71
CA GLY A 214 -16.03 -0.58 13.73
C GLY A 214 -15.07 -1.58 14.39
N ALA A 215 -13.86 -1.14 14.77
CA ALA A 215 -12.96 -1.88 15.65
C ALA A 215 -12.12 -0.91 16.50
N PRO A 216 -12.68 -0.45 17.63
CA PRO A 216 -11.95 0.37 18.58
C PRO A 216 -10.66 -0.36 19.02
N PHE A 217 -9.56 0.38 19.07
CA PHE A 217 -8.25 -0.14 19.45
C PHE A 217 -8.19 -0.77 20.86
N LYS A 218 -9.22 -0.55 21.69
CA LYS A 218 -9.36 -1.15 23.04
C LYS A 218 -9.98 -2.54 23.05
N ASN A 219 -10.47 -3.03 21.91
CA ASN A 219 -11.18 -4.30 21.83
C ASN A 219 -10.25 -5.47 21.49
N PHE A 220 -8.98 -5.20 21.17
CA PHE A 220 -7.99 -6.21 20.83
C PHE A 220 -6.61 -5.76 21.31
N THR A 221 -5.79 -6.72 21.69
CA THR A 221 -4.41 -6.49 22.14
C THR A 221 -3.44 -7.09 21.13
N ILE A 222 -2.36 -6.36 20.84
CA ILE A 222 -1.21 -6.86 20.09
C ILE A 222 -0.04 -7.04 21.04
N GLU A 223 0.36 -8.30 21.22
CA GLU A 223 1.52 -8.68 22.02
C GLU A 223 2.78 -8.63 21.15
N MET A 224 3.65 -7.68 21.50
CA MET A 224 5.01 -7.60 20.98
C MET A 224 5.88 -8.62 21.74
N GLY A 225 5.94 -9.85 21.22
CA GLY A 225 6.79 -10.90 21.77
C GLY A 225 8.30 -10.59 21.64
N SER A 226 9.14 -11.49 22.15
CA SER A 226 10.60 -11.41 21.98
C SER A 226 11.02 -11.48 20.51
N ASP A 227 10.26 -12.18 19.66
CA ASP A 227 10.39 -12.09 18.20
C ASP A 227 9.30 -11.20 17.59
N LYS A 228 9.66 -9.95 17.31
CA LYS A 228 8.77 -8.98 16.64
C LYS A 228 8.49 -9.28 15.17
N ARG A 229 9.09 -10.31 14.58
CA ARG A 229 8.75 -10.76 13.22
C ARG A 229 7.37 -11.41 13.15
N ALA A 230 6.83 -11.85 14.29
CA ALA A 230 5.49 -12.41 14.39
C ALA A 230 4.73 -11.85 15.61
N PRO A 231 4.30 -10.57 15.57
CA PRO A 231 3.41 -10.03 16.59
C PRO A 231 2.16 -10.91 16.70
N LYS A 232 1.75 -11.21 17.93
CA LYS A 232 0.54 -11.99 18.20
C LYS A 232 -0.59 -11.04 18.55
N MET A 233 -1.80 -11.37 18.14
CA MET A 233 -2.98 -10.61 18.47
C MET A 233 -4.02 -11.54 19.06
N HIS A 234 -4.72 -11.05 20.07
CA HIS A 234 -5.88 -11.69 20.63
C HIS A 234 -6.99 -10.65 20.83
N ILE A 235 -8.24 -11.12 20.80
CA ILE A 235 -9.41 -10.29 21.06
C ILE A 235 -9.70 -10.29 22.57
N GLU A 236 -10.09 -9.13 23.10
CA GLU A 236 -10.47 -9.02 24.51
C GLU A 236 -11.80 -9.74 24.78
N ALA A 237 -11.85 -10.52 25.86
CA ALA A 237 -12.91 -11.51 26.15
C ALA A 237 -14.34 -10.93 26.28
N ASP A 238 -14.49 -9.61 26.37
CA ASP A 238 -15.77 -8.90 26.49
C ASP A 238 -16.08 -8.00 25.28
N SER A 239 -15.37 -8.17 24.16
CA SER A 239 -15.62 -7.34 22.97
C SER A 239 -16.60 -8.01 22.01
N ASP A 240 -17.61 -7.25 21.55
CA ASP A 240 -18.48 -7.61 20.42
C ASP A 240 -17.73 -7.59 19.06
N CYS A 241 -16.40 -7.79 19.08
CA CYS A 241 -15.55 -7.66 17.92
C CYS A 241 -15.62 -8.93 17.07
N GLU A 242 -16.58 -8.98 16.14
CA GLU A 242 -16.55 -9.90 15.01
C GLU A 242 -15.41 -9.49 14.05
N GLY A 243 -14.17 -9.85 14.39
CA GLY A 243 -12.97 -9.57 13.59
C GLY A 243 -12.31 -10.84 13.07
N LEU A 244 -11.10 -10.69 12.52
CA LEU A 244 -10.22 -11.81 12.13
C LEU A 244 -9.60 -12.52 13.35
N ALA A 245 -10.35 -12.61 14.45
CA ALA A 245 -9.92 -13.08 15.75
C ALA A 245 -9.13 -14.39 15.65
N ASP A 246 -7.95 -14.43 16.28
CA ASP A 246 -7.03 -15.57 16.38
C ASP A 246 -6.43 -16.11 15.07
N ASN A 247 -6.89 -15.62 13.92
CA ASN A 247 -6.46 -16.05 12.59
C ASN A 247 -5.75 -14.96 11.81
N CYS A 248 -5.22 -13.90 12.41
CA CYS A 248 -4.42 -12.93 11.66
C CYS A 248 -2.91 -13.27 11.66
N GLN A 249 -2.21 -12.81 10.62
CA GLN A 249 -0.75 -12.75 10.54
C GLN A 249 -0.32 -11.33 10.28
N PHE A 250 0.76 -10.95 10.96
CA PHE A 250 1.40 -9.67 10.76
C PHE A 250 2.78 -9.83 10.14
N ALA A 251 3.18 -8.86 9.35
CA ALA A 251 4.58 -8.58 9.08
C ALA A 251 4.86 -7.12 9.46
N LEU A 252 5.94 -6.92 10.22
CA LEU A 252 6.40 -5.61 10.66
C LEU A 252 7.82 -5.39 10.15
N LEU A 253 8.02 -4.31 9.40
CA LEU A 253 9.31 -3.97 8.82
C LEU A 253 9.58 -2.47 8.89
N GLU A 254 10.87 -2.15 8.79
CA GLU A 254 11.38 -0.81 8.58
C GLU A 254 11.77 -0.68 7.11
N LEU A 255 11.22 0.34 6.45
CA LEU A 255 11.41 0.62 5.03
C LEU A 255 12.25 1.90 4.88
N ASN A 256 13.35 1.82 4.12
CA ASN A 256 14.32 2.92 3.92
C ASN A 256 14.87 3.53 5.23
N SER A 257 14.86 2.79 6.35
CA SER A 257 15.27 3.30 7.68
C SER A 257 14.49 4.54 8.17
N SER A 258 13.37 4.85 7.54
CA SER A 258 12.58 6.07 7.79
C SER A 258 11.12 5.80 8.08
N HIS A 259 10.60 4.63 7.68
CA HIS A 259 9.18 4.29 7.84
C HIS A 259 9.02 2.94 8.51
N VAL A 260 8.06 2.86 9.43
CA VAL A 260 7.52 1.59 9.92
C VAL A 260 6.38 1.19 9.00
N VAL A 261 6.37 -0.07 8.58
CA VAL A 261 5.31 -0.64 7.79
C VAL A 261 4.78 -1.90 8.47
N ALA A 262 3.47 -1.94 8.68
CA ALA A 262 2.79 -3.14 9.13
C ALA A 262 1.83 -3.63 8.05
N VAL A 263 1.86 -4.93 7.81
CA VAL A 263 0.89 -5.63 6.95
C VAL A 263 0.15 -6.64 7.82
N CYS A 264 -1.18 -6.65 7.72
CA CYS A 264 -2.05 -7.62 8.37
C CYS A 264 -2.82 -8.41 7.31
N MET A 265 -2.81 -9.73 7.42
CA MET A 265 -3.53 -10.66 6.54
C MET A 265 -4.25 -11.72 7.38
N GLU A 266 -5.39 -12.22 6.90
CA GLU A 266 -6.06 -13.40 7.45
C GLU A 266 -5.30 -14.72 7.13
N ARG A 267 -5.25 -15.66 8.07
CA ARG A 267 -4.62 -16.98 7.92
C ARG A 267 -5.59 -17.93 7.25
N ASP A 268 -5.09 -18.65 6.25
CA ASP A 268 -5.75 -19.86 5.79
C ASP A 268 -5.74 -20.93 6.88
N GLN A 269 -6.94 -21.36 7.32
CA GLN A 269 -7.14 -22.40 8.35
C GLN A 269 -6.71 -23.81 7.89
N GLU A 270 -6.51 -24.03 6.58
CA GLU A 270 -6.31 -25.38 6.01
C GLU A 270 -4.89 -25.98 6.19
N ILE A 271 -3.91 -25.23 6.69
CA ILE A 271 -2.53 -25.74 6.84
C ILE A 271 -2.10 -25.61 8.31
N SER A 272 -2.63 -26.50 9.14
CA SER A 272 -2.18 -26.77 10.50
C SER A 272 -0.99 -27.72 10.45
N GLY A 273 0.23 -27.21 10.67
CA GLY A 273 1.38 -28.11 10.75
C GLY A 273 2.78 -27.51 10.80
N ASP A 274 2.97 -26.21 10.54
CA ASP A 274 4.32 -25.64 10.57
C ASP A 274 4.37 -24.34 11.38
N GLU A 275 5.02 -24.41 12.55
CA GLU A 275 5.19 -23.33 13.52
C GLU A 275 6.09 -22.19 13.01
N ASN A 276 6.71 -22.33 11.83
CA ASN A 276 7.57 -21.32 11.19
C ASN A 276 6.93 -20.58 10.00
N ASN A 277 5.58 -20.52 9.94
CA ASN A 277 4.81 -19.89 8.85
C ASN A 277 4.71 -18.36 8.97
N LEU A 278 5.80 -17.65 8.66
CA LEU A 278 5.80 -16.19 8.54
C LEU A 278 5.15 -15.73 7.22
N LEU A 279 4.44 -14.60 7.29
CA LEU A 279 3.90 -13.91 6.10
C LEU A 279 5.05 -13.50 5.17
N ARG A 280 4.99 -13.91 3.90
CA ARG A 280 6.03 -13.57 2.92
C ARG A 280 5.73 -12.23 2.27
N LEU A 281 6.69 -11.32 2.27
CA LEU A 281 6.56 -10.04 1.58
C LEU A 281 7.53 -9.95 0.40
N LYS A 282 6.99 -9.63 -0.76
CA LYS A 282 7.76 -9.08 -1.88
C LYS A 282 7.50 -7.58 -1.97
N VAL A 283 8.56 -6.78 -1.92
CA VAL A 283 8.51 -5.33 -1.82
C VAL A 283 9.12 -4.73 -3.08
N TRP A 284 8.38 -3.85 -3.74
CA TRP A 284 8.81 -3.11 -4.91
C TRP A 284 8.77 -1.61 -4.67
N ARG A 285 9.86 -0.94 -5.01
CA ARG A 285 9.85 0.48 -5.33
C ARG A 285 9.39 0.60 -6.78
N THR A 286 8.50 1.55 -7.08
CA THR A 286 8.04 1.77 -8.46
C THR A 286 7.96 3.25 -8.81
N ILE A 287 8.20 3.55 -10.08
CA ILE A 287 7.75 4.78 -10.73
C ILE A 287 6.71 4.32 -11.75
N PRO A 288 5.40 4.51 -11.48
CA PRO A 288 4.33 3.91 -12.29
C PRO A 288 4.53 4.11 -13.79
N LEU A 289 4.45 3.02 -14.57
CA LEU A 289 4.64 2.99 -16.04
C LEU A 289 6.07 3.29 -16.54
N ILE A 290 7.04 3.47 -15.65
CA ILE A 290 8.44 3.79 -16.00
C ILE A 290 9.37 2.66 -15.56
N GLU A 291 9.39 2.35 -14.27
CA GLU A 291 10.33 1.36 -13.70
C GLU A 291 9.77 0.70 -12.45
N ASP A 292 10.23 -0.52 -12.20
CA ASP A 292 10.08 -1.21 -10.93
C ASP A 292 11.40 -1.79 -10.48
N GLU A 293 11.60 -1.77 -9.18
CA GLU A 293 12.77 -2.32 -8.53
C GLU A 293 12.30 -3.22 -7.39
N LEU A 294 12.58 -4.52 -7.48
CA LEU A 294 12.34 -5.45 -6.37
C LEU A 294 13.40 -5.19 -5.30
N VAL A 295 12.97 -4.72 -4.13
CA VAL A 295 13.84 -4.36 -3.00
C VAL A 295 13.73 -5.34 -1.83
N SER A 296 12.95 -6.42 -1.95
CA SER A 296 12.98 -7.50 -0.96
C SER A 296 14.37 -8.13 -0.86
N GLY A 297 14.85 -8.34 0.37
CA GLY A 297 16.15 -8.94 0.63
C GLY A 297 17.33 -7.97 0.47
N THR A 298 17.07 -6.68 0.25
CA THR A 298 18.08 -5.62 0.31
C THR A 298 18.03 -4.91 1.67
N GLU A 299 19.02 -4.05 1.93
CA GLU A 299 19.12 -3.22 3.13
C GLU A 299 17.94 -2.24 3.30
N THR A 300 17.16 -2.02 2.22
CA THR A 300 15.98 -1.16 2.21
C THR A 300 14.83 -1.74 3.03
N VAL A 301 14.75 -3.07 3.17
CA VAL A 301 13.65 -3.77 3.84
C VAL A 301 14.21 -4.55 5.02
N ASN A 302 14.06 -4.00 6.22
CA ASN A 302 14.54 -4.63 7.45
C ASN A 302 13.36 -5.10 8.29
N TYR A 303 13.19 -6.42 8.43
CA TYR A 303 12.19 -6.95 9.36
C TYR A 303 12.54 -6.55 10.78
N ILE A 304 11.57 -5.96 11.49
CA ILE A 304 11.78 -5.54 12.86
C ILE A 304 11.79 -6.81 13.72
N CYS A 305 13.00 -7.21 14.13
CA CYS A 305 13.21 -8.25 15.12
C CYS A 305 13.15 -7.62 16.52
N GLY A 306 12.77 -8.38 17.55
CA GLY A 306 12.78 -7.87 18.92
C GLY A 306 14.17 -7.42 19.34
N LEU A 307 14.23 -6.57 20.37
CA LEU A 307 15.49 -6.24 21.01
C LEU A 307 16.04 -7.55 21.61
N CYS A 308 17.19 -8.02 21.10
CA CYS A 308 17.98 -9.05 21.74
C CYS A 308 18.58 -8.53 23.05
#